data_AF-A0A7L2ZMJ5-F1
#
_entry.id   AF-A0A7L2ZMJ5-F1
#
_cell.length_a   1.000
_cell.length_b   1.000
_cell.length_c   1.000
_cell.angle_alpha   90.00
_cell.angle_beta   90.00
_cell.angle_gamma   90.00
#
_symmetry.space_group_name_H-M   'P 1'
#
loop_
_entity.id
_entity.type
_entity.pdbx_description
1 polymer ?
#
loop_
_entity_poly.entity_id
_entity_poly.type
_entity_poly.pdbx_seq_one_letter_code
_entity_poly.pdbx_strand_id
1 'polypeptide(L)'
;IPEITADHPEVQAMVEGAMKTVSFSEETMLSEMYAEALEGAIAELMKTNKDRFPGASERGGWVVDNYPLSEDHWSALSEKRLLPDIVVCLKDTQNDGACILRRAYLASRNENNSNILEGPTDEALEKKEDDAGEGMEDTLTSEEDQSPAAAEEKG
;
A
#
# COMPACT_ATOMS: atom_id res chain seq x y z
N ILE A 1 3.31 -50.10 -36.97
CA ILE A 1 2.84 -49.09 -35.99
C ILE A 1 3.69 -47.85 -36.25
N PRO A 2 3.11 -46.66 -36.47
CA PRO A 2 3.90 -45.45 -36.64
C PRO A 2 4.69 -45.16 -35.36
N GLU A 3 5.94 -44.73 -35.51
CA GLU A 3 6.83 -44.45 -34.40
C GLU A 3 6.53 -43.05 -33.84
N ILE A 4 6.16 -42.98 -32.56
CA ILE A 4 5.82 -41.73 -31.88
C ILE A 4 7.11 -41.10 -31.35
N THR A 5 7.55 -40.02 -31.97
CA THR A 5 8.73 -39.24 -31.58
C THR A 5 8.35 -38.05 -30.69
N ALA A 6 9.33 -37.34 -30.12
CA ALA A 6 9.10 -36.14 -29.30
C ALA A 6 8.38 -35.01 -30.06
N ASP A 7 8.52 -34.97 -31.39
CA ASP A 7 7.87 -34.00 -32.28
C ASP A 7 6.46 -34.41 -32.72
N HIS A 8 5.94 -35.55 -32.22
CA HIS A 8 4.58 -35.98 -32.54
C HIS A 8 3.57 -35.01 -31.90
N PRO A 9 2.55 -34.53 -32.64
CA PRO A 9 1.66 -33.46 -32.17
C PRO A 9 0.88 -33.84 -30.90
N GLU A 10 0.62 -35.13 -30.68
CA GLU A 10 0.00 -35.64 -29.45
C GLU A 10 0.92 -35.48 -28.23
N VAL A 11 2.22 -35.72 -28.39
CA VAL A 11 3.22 -35.56 -27.31
C VAL A 11 3.39 -34.08 -26.97
N GLN A 12 3.48 -33.22 -27.99
CA GLN A 12 3.55 -31.77 -27.80
C GLN A 12 2.29 -31.23 -27.10
N ALA A 13 1.09 -31.65 -27.53
CA ALA A 13 -0.17 -31.25 -26.89
C ALA A 13 -0.28 -31.74 -25.43
N MET A 14 0.23 -32.93 -25.11
CA MET A 14 0.31 -33.41 -23.72
C MET A 14 1.26 -32.58 -22.86
N VAL A 15 2.43 -32.22 -23.40
CA VAL A 15 3.43 -31.39 -22.68
C VAL A 15 2.93 -29.96 -22.48
N GLU A 16 2.36 -29.32 -23.51
CA GLU A 16 1.74 -27.99 -23.38
C GLU A 16 0.56 -28.00 -22.41
N GLY A 17 -0.26 -29.05 -22.44
CA GLY A 17 -1.34 -29.25 -21.47
C GLY A 17 -0.82 -29.30 -20.02
N ALA A 18 0.25 -30.07 -19.79
CA ALA A 18 0.89 -30.16 -18.47
C ALA A 18 1.53 -28.83 -18.04
N MET A 19 2.26 -28.15 -18.92
CA MET A 19 2.84 -26.83 -18.65
C MET A 19 1.76 -25.78 -18.32
N LYS A 20 0.59 -25.86 -18.99
CA LYS A 20 -0.55 -24.98 -18.72
C LYS A 20 -1.25 -25.25 -17.39
N THR A 21 -1.25 -26.51 -16.91
CA THR A 21 -1.70 -26.81 -15.54
C THR A 21 -0.68 -26.34 -14.48
N VAL A 22 0.63 -26.51 -14.75
CA VAL A 22 1.70 -26.08 -13.82
C VAL A 22 1.77 -24.55 -13.67
N SER A 23 1.45 -23.80 -14.72
CA SER A 23 1.37 -22.33 -14.68
C SER A 23 0.08 -21.78 -14.05
N PHE A 24 -0.91 -22.63 -13.77
CA PHE A 24 -2.09 -22.25 -12.98
C PHE A 24 -2.00 -22.73 -11.51
N SER A 25 -1.11 -23.67 -11.20
CA SER A 25 -0.48 -23.72 -9.88
C SER A 25 0.59 -22.62 -9.78
N GLU A 26 0.15 -21.37 -9.93
CA GLU A 26 0.93 -20.20 -9.53
C GLU A 26 1.34 -20.42 -8.07
N GLU A 27 2.64 -20.33 -7.82
CA GLU A 27 3.29 -20.94 -6.67
C GLU A 27 2.67 -20.46 -5.35
N THR A 28 1.73 -21.27 -4.83
CA THR A 28 1.59 -21.42 -3.41
C THR A 28 2.95 -21.89 -2.91
N MET A 29 3.76 -20.93 -2.44
CA MET A 29 4.66 -21.16 -1.32
C MET A 29 3.78 -21.80 -0.26
N LEU A 30 3.75 -23.14 -0.25
CA LEU A 30 2.80 -23.89 0.55
C LEU A 30 2.95 -23.40 1.98
N SER A 31 1.86 -23.22 2.70
CA SER A 31 1.93 -22.65 4.06
C SER A 31 2.88 -23.45 4.97
N GLU A 32 3.07 -24.72 4.64
CA GLU A 32 4.10 -25.63 5.14
C GLU A 32 5.55 -25.16 4.88
N MET A 33 5.91 -24.68 3.68
CA MET A 33 7.24 -24.10 3.39
C MET A 33 7.56 -22.89 4.27
N TYR A 34 6.58 -22.02 4.55
CA TYR A 34 6.76 -20.92 5.49
C TYR A 34 7.00 -21.42 6.92
N ALA A 35 6.24 -22.43 7.36
CA ALA A 35 6.41 -23.05 8.67
C ALA A 35 7.77 -23.78 8.80
N GLU A 36 8.25 -24.42 7.73
CA GLU A 36 9.58 -25.06 7.66
C GLU A 36 10.73 -24.05 7.66
N ALA A 37 10.61 -22.95 6.91
CA ALA A 37 11.59 -21.88 6.93
C ALA A 37 11.70 -21.26 8.34
N LEU A 38 10.56 -21.08 9.02
CA LEU A 38 10.52 -20.60 10.40
C LEU A 38 11.12 -21.63 11.39
N GLU A 39 10.79 -22.93 11.25
CA GLU A 39 11.37 -24.00 12.05
C GLU A 39 12.90 -24.04 11.93
N GLY A 40 13.41 -23.96 10.69
CA GLY A 40 14.85 -23.89 10.40
C GLY A 40 15.52 -22.69 11.04
N ALA A 41 14.95 -21.49 10.86
CA ALA A 41 15.48 -20.26 11.46
C ALA A 41 15.51 -20.30 13.00
N ILE A 42 14.47 -20.85 13.63
CA ILE A 42 14.44 -21.06 15.09
C ILE A 42 15.51 -22.08 15.50
N ALA A 43 15.66 -23.20 14.78
CA ALA A 43 16.66 -24.23 15.08
C ALA A 43 18.11 -23.72 14.92
N GLU A 44 18.37 -22.80 14.00
CA GLU A 44 19.66 -22.11 13.88
C GLU A 44 19.88 -21.09 15.00
N LEU A 45 18.86 -20.31 15.36
CA LEU A 45 18.91 -19.38 16.49
C LEU A 45 19.24 -20.13 17.78
N MET A 46 18.58 -21.26 18.05
CA MET A 46 18.84 -22.10 19.24
C MET A 46 20.30 -22.53 19.39
N LYS A 47 21.01 -22.79 18.29
CA LYS A 47 22.45 -23.18 18.33
C LYS A 47 23.35 -22.05 18.83
N THR A 48 23.01 -20.80 18.50
CA THR A 48 23.81 -19.60 18.82
C THR A 48 23.32 -18.82 20.05
N ASN A 49 22.09 -19.11 20.50
CA ASN A 49 21.43 -18.37 21.57
C ASN A 49 22.17 -18.45 22.92
N LYS A 50 22.83 -19.58 23.21
CA LYS A 50 23.61 -19.77 24.45
C LYS A 50 24.82 -18.83 24.56
N ASP A 51 25.47 -18.54 23.44
CA ASP A 51 26.62 -17.63 23.39
C ASP A 51 26.17 -16.16 23.47
N ARG A 52 25.00 -15.87 22.88
CA ARG A 52 24.42 -14.51 22.86
C ARG A 52 23.79 -14.09 24.19
N PHE A 53 23.16 -15.03 24.90
CA PHE A 53 22.46 -14.78 26.16
C PHE A 53 22.73 -15.89 27.19
N PRO A 54 23.87 -15.83 27.92
CA PRO A 54 24.22 -16.82 28.93
C PRO A 54 23.14 -16.95 30.02
N GLY A 55 22.62 -18.15 30.22
CA GLY A 55 21.57 -18.44 31.21
C GLY A 55 20.13 -18.23 30.73
N ALA A 56 19.91 -17.80 29.49
CA ALA A 56 18.57 -17.78 28.89
C ALA A 56 18.07 -19.20 28.54
N SER A 57 16.75 -19.34 28.36
CA SER A 57 16.14 -20.56 27.81
C SER A 57 16.71 -20.87 26.43
N GLU A 58 16.97 -22.15 26.14
CA GLU A 58 17.60 -22.56 24.88
C GLU A 58 16.80 -22.10 23.64
N ARG A 59 15.46 -22.13 23.72
CA ARG A 59 14.55 -21.65 22.67
C ARG A 59 14.51 -20.12 22.51
N GLY A 60 14.96 -19.38 23.53
CA GLY A 60 14.80 -17.92 23.58
C GLY A 60 13.32 -17.50 23.51
N GLY A 61 13.10 -16.30 22.98
CA GLY A 61 11.80 -15.81 22.52
C GLY A 61 11.99 -15.10 21.18
N TRP A 62 11.01 -15.21 20.29
CA TRP A 62 11.05 -14.68 18.94
C TRP A 62 9.74 -13.96 18.60
N VAL A 63 9.82 -13.03 17.63
CA VAL A 63 8.67 -12.30 17.10
C VAL A 63 8.80 -12.36 15.58
N VAL A 64 7.74 -12.79 14.90
CA VAL A 64 7.61 -12.71 13.44
C VAL A 64 6.64 -11.56 13.15
N ASP A 65 7.04 -10.65 12.26
CA ASP A 65 6.19 -9.55 11.83
C ASP A 65 5.21 -10.03 10.74
N ASN A 66 4.00 -9.49 10.76
CA ASN A 66 2.94 -9.71 9.76
C ASN A 66 2.69 -11.18 9.36
N TYR A 67 2.73 -12.11 10.32
CA TYR A 67 2.49 -13.54 10.11
C TYR A 67 1.88 -14.15 11.39
N PRO A 68 0.90 -15.08 11.32
CA PRO A 68 0.39 -15.79 10.14
C PRO A 68 -0.67 -15.01 9.34
N LEU A 69 -0.71 -15.21 8.01
CA LEU A 69 -1.56 -14.43 7.09
C LEU A 69 -2.86 -15.11 6.65
N SER A 70 -3.01 -16.43 6.82
CA SER A 70 -4.19 -17.19 6.39
C SER A 70 -4.40 -18.42 7.28
N GLU A 71 -5.60 -19.04 7.20
CA GLU A 71 -5.95 -20.26 7.94
C GLU A 71 -5.00 -21.43 7.62
N ASP A 72 -4.50 -21.53 6.39
CA ASP A 72 -3.51 -22.52 6.00
C ASP A 72 -2.15 -22.30 6.71
N HIS A 73 -1.73 -21.04 6.92
CA HIS A 73 -0.55 -20.72 7.72
C HIS A 73 -0.75 -21.10 9.19
N TRP A 74 -1.93 -20.85 9.76
CA TRP A 74 -2.27 -21.30 11.11
C TRP A 74 -2.22 -22.84 11.23
N SER A 75 -2.72 -23.56 10.23
CA SER A 75 -2.73 -25.02 10.18
C SER A 75 -1.31 -25.60 10.09
N ALA A 76 -0.48 -25.09 9.17
CA ALA A 76 0.91 -25.52 9.02
C ALA A 76 1.75 -25.30 10.30
N LEU A 77 1.55 -24.18 11.00
CA LEU A 77 2.21 -23.93 12.29
C LEU A 77 1.72 -24.86 13.40
N SER A 78 0.43 -25.23 13.39
CA SER A 78 -0.13 -26.19 14.34
C SER A 78 0.57 -27.55 14.22
N GLU A 79 0.76 -28.02 12.98
CA GLU A 79 1.43 -29.30 12.68
C GLU A 79 2.90 -29.31 13.12
N LYS A 80 3.65 -28.23 12.84
CA LYS A 80 5.04 -28.04 13.30
C LYS A 80 5.15 -27.65 14.79
N ARG A 81 4.03 -27.44 15.50
CA ARG A 81 3.95 -26.95 16.89
C ARG A 81 4.66 -25.59 17.13
N LEU A 82 4.50 -24.68 16.17
CA LEU A 82 5.05 -23.32 16.14
C LEU A 82 3.96 -22.24 16.22
N LEU A 83 2.79 -22.58 16.78
CA LEU A 83 1.74 -21.59 17.03
C LEU A 83 2.24 -20.48 17.98
N PRO A 84 1.96 -19.20 17.68
CA PRO A 84 2.38 -18.09 18.52
C PRO A 84 1.64 -18.08 19.87
N ASP A 85 2.38 -17.93 20.97
CA ASP A 85 1.81 -17.74 22.31
C ASP A 85 1.02 -16.42 22.44
N ILE A 86 1.40 -15.41 21.65
CA ILE A 86 0.84 -14.05 21.68
C ILE A 86 0.72 -13.53 20.25
N VAL A 87 -0.45 -12.98 19.90
CA VAL A 87 -0.69 -12.22 18.67
C VAL A 87 -0.91 -10.75 19.02
N VAL A 88 -0.14 -9.86 18.41
CA VAL A 88 -0.22 -8.40 18.66
C VAL A 88 -0.84 -7.69 17.46
N CYS A 89 -2.12 -7.35 17.55
CA CYS A 89 -2.82 -6.59 16.51
C CYS A 89 -2.75 -5.08 16.80
N LEU A 90 -2.01 -4.34 15.96
CA LEU A 90 -1.98 -2.88 16.02
C LEU A 90 -3.14 -2.29 15.20
N LYS A 91 -3.97 -1.44 15.84
CA LYS A 91 -5.07 -0.75 15.18
C LYS A 91 -5.05 0.74 15.52
N ASP A 92 -5.09 1.58 14.49
CA ASP A 92 -5.40 3.01 14.66
C ASP A 92 -6.92 3.16 14.77
N THR A 93 -7.36 3.63 15.93
CA THR A 93 -8.78 3.87 16.26
C THR A 93 -9.11 5.36 16.31
N GLN A 94 -8.12 6.24 16.17
CA GLN A 94 -8.34 7.68 16.23
C GLN A 94 -8.67 8.21 14.84
N ASN A 95 -9.75 9.00 14.75
CA ASN A 95 -10.18 9.67 13.51
C ASN A 95 -10.18 8.73 12.28
N ASP A 96 -10.73 7.53 12.43
CA ASP A 96 -10.87 6.51 11.38
C ASP A 96 -9.54 6.15 10.67
N GLY A 97 -8.45 6.02 11.43
CA GLY A 97 -7.15 5.60 10.90
C GLY A 97 -6.32 6.74 10.29
N ALA A 98 -6.72 8.00 10.51
CA ALA A 98 -6.07 9.17 9.92
C ALA A 98 -4.57 9.30 10.25
N CYS A 99 -4.07 8.75 11.36
CA CYS A 99 -2.66 8.81 11.70
C CYS A 99 -1.84 7.91 10.78
N ILE A 100 -2.26 6.65 10.61
CA ILE A 100 -1.63 5.70 9.66
C ILE A 100 -1.74 6.20 8.23
N LEU A 101 -2.94 6.65 7.80
CA LEU A 101 -3.16 7.18 6.45
C LEU A 101 -2.25 8.38 6.14
N ARG A 102 -2.14 9.34 7.07
CA ARG A 102 -1.26 10.50 6.92
C ARG A 102 0.21 10.12 6.87
N ARG A 103 0.64 9.14 7.68
CA ARG A 103 2.03 8.62 7.64
C ARG A 103 2.33 7.92 6.31
N ALA A 104 1.42 7.08 5.82
CA ALA A 104 1.57 6.40 4.54
C ALA A 104 1.66 7.40 3.37
N TYR A 105 0.74 8.38 3.33
CA TYR A 105 0.79 9.46 2.35
C TYR A 105 2.11 10.23 2.36
N LEU A 106 2.62 10.61 3.54
CA LEU A 106 3.89 11.35 3.64
C LEU A 106 5.11 10.50 3.26
N ALA A 107 5.11 9.19 3.51
CA ALA A 107 6.16 8.29 3.07
C ALA A 107 6.16 8.17 1.53
N SER A 108 5.05 7.73 0.94
CA SER A 108 4.89 7.63 -0.52
C SER A 108 5.18 8.97 -1.20
N ARG A 109 4.72 10.09 -0.61
CA ARG A 109 4.97 11.48 -1.07
C ARG A 109 6.34 12.05 -0.67
N ASN A 110 7.31 11.21 -0.30
CA ASN A 110 8.74 11.52 -0.30
C ASN A 110 9.49 10.65 -1.33
N GLU A 111 9.03 9.41 -1.55
CA GLU A 111 9.64 8.44 -2.48
C GLU A 111 9.35 8.76 -3.95
N ASN A 112 8.22 9.41 -4.25
CA ASN A 112 7.85 9.83 -5.60
C ASN A 112 8.32 11.26 -5.98
N ASN A 113 8.92 12.03 -5.07
CA ASN A 113 9.42 13.39 -5.37
C ASN A 113 10.62 13.40 -6.33
N SER A 114 11.27 12.26 -6.59
CA SER A 114 12.27 12.14 -7.67
C SER A 114 11.66 12.29 -9.06
N ASN A 115 10.34 12.05 -9.20
CA ASN A 115 9.63 11.99 -10.47
C ASN A 115 8.69 13.19 -10.67
N ILE A 116 8.68 14.15 -9.74
CA ILE A 116 7.92 15.41 -9.80
C ILE A 116 8.88 16.60 -9.78
N LEU A 117 9.98 16.47 -10.54
CA LEU A 117 10.82 17.58 -10.98
C LEU A 117 10.74 17.66 -12.51
N GLU A 118 9.59 18.11 -13.00
CA GLU A 118 9.39 18.78 -14.31
C GLU A 118 7.88 19.12 -14.47
N GLY A 119 7.46 20.21 -13.82
CA GLY A 119 6.19 20.90 -14.05
C GLY A 119 6.51 22.37 -14.36
N PRO A 120 5.79 23.02 -15.30
CA PRO A 120 6.38 24.08 -16.11
C PRO A 120 6.76 25.34 -15.33
N THR A 121 7.94 25.86 -15.64
CA THR A 121 8.53 27.11 -15.15
C THR A 121 7.67 28.33 -15.47
N ASP A 122 7.35 29.12 -14.44
CA ASP A 122 7.08 30.57 -14.33
C ASP A 122 6.39 31.41 -15.45
N GLU A 123 6.21 30.96 -16.69
CA GLU A 123 5.58 31.70 -17.80
C GLU A 123 4.10 32.07 -17.56
N ALA A 124 3.49 31.52 -16.50
CA ALA A 124 2.14 31.87 -16.05
C ALA A 124 2.08 33.13 -15.16
N LEU A 125 3.22 33.63 -14.66
CA LEU A 125 3.29 34.77 -13.74
C LEU A 125 3.55 36.10 -14.46
N GLU A 126 4.36 36.13 -15.52
CA GLU A 126 4.63 37.38 -16.28
C GLU A 126 3.36 37.96 -16.94
N LYS A 127 2.42 37.12 -17.38
CA LYS A 127 1.15 37.55 -18.01
C LYS A 127 0.16 38.22 -17.06
N LYS A 128 0.54 38.50 -15.81
CA LYS A 128 -0.28 39.21 -14.82
C LYS A 128 0.15 40.65 -14.56
N GLU A 129 1.33 41.08 -15.02
CA GLU A 129 1.81 42.46 -14.81
C GLU A 129 1.54 43.38 -16.02
N ASP A 130 1.47 42.84 -17.25
CA ASP A 130 1.26 43.64 -18.48
C ASP A 130 -0.20 44.11 -18.72
N ASP A 131 -1.20 43.55 -18.02
CA ASP A 131 -2.64 43.86 -18.23
C ASP A 131 -3.20 44.88 -17.22
N ALA A 132 -2.35 45.46 -16.37
CA ALA A 132 -2.75 46.44 -15.35
C ALA A 132 -2.59 47.91 -15.81
N GLY A 133 -2.30 48.14 -17.11
CA GLY A 133 -1.63 49.34 -17.60
C GLY A 133 -2.41 50.30 -18.51
N GLU A 134 -3.62 49.99 -18.98
CA GLU A 134 -4.41 50.87 -19.88
C GLU A 134 -5.92 50.69 -19.68
N GLY A 135 -6.69 51.78 -19.51
CA GLY A 135 -8.16 51.72 -19.42
C GLY A 135 -8.83 52.63 -18.39
N MET A 136 -8.43 53.90 -18.31
CA MET A 136 -9.17 54.96 -17.62
C MET A 136 -10.50 55.24 -18.35
N GLU A 137 -11.50 55.77 -17.63
CA GLU A 137 -12.66 56.50 -18.17
C GLU A 137 -13.80 55.68 -18.81
N ASP A 138 -14.80 55.30 -17.99
CA ASP A 138 -16.17 55.81 -18.20
C ASP A 138 -17.04 55.61 -16.93
N THR A 139 -17.31 56.70 -16.20
CA THR A 139 -18.16 56.69 -14.98
C THR A 139 -19.14 57.85 -15.01
N LEU A 140 -20.05 57.86 -16.00
CA LEU A 140 -21.04 58.92 -16.16
C LEU A 140 -22.49 58.40 -16.22
N THR A 141 -23.22 58.77 -15.17
CA THR A 141 -24.63 59.22 -15.19
C THR A 141 -25.72 58.27 -15.70
N SER A 142 -26.54 57.80 -14.75
CA SER A 142 -28.01 57.84 -14.85
C SER A 142 -28.61 57.78 -13.45
N GLU A 143 -28.90 58.96 -12.87
CA GLU A 143 -29.84 59.12 -11.76
C GLU A 143 -31.25 59.42 -12.33
N GLU A 144 -32.26 59.46 -11.46
CA GLU A 144 -33.68 59.74 -11.74
C GLU A 144 -34.45 58.58 -12.45
N ASP A 145 -35.68 58.20 -12.07
CA ASP A 145 -36.62 58.84 -11.14
C ASP A 145 -37.59 57.83 -10.48
N GLN A 146 -37.95 58.09 -9.21
CA GLN A 146 -39.29 58.03 -8.60
C GLN A 146 -39.26 57.80 -7.07
N SER A 147 -39.31 58.91 -6.32
CA SER A 147 -39.90 58.99 -4.97
C SER A 147 -41.39 59.39 -5.08
N PRO A 148 -42.28 59.25 -4.06
CA PRO A 148 -42.21 59.93 -2.75
C PRO A 148 -42.32 58.95 -1.55
N ALA A 149 -41.77 59.18 -0.35
CA ALA A 149 -41.72 60.35 0.56
C ALA A 149 -42.85 60.40 1.62
N ALA A 150 -42.41 60.66 2.85
CA ALA A 150 -43.02 60.38 4.17
C ALA A 150 -44.18 61.27 4.67
N ALA A 151 -44.86 60.78 5.73
CA ALA A 151 -45.40 61.48 6.92
C ALA A 151 -45.63 60.40 8.02
N GLU A 152 -45.26 60.52 9.31
CA GLU A 152 -45.82 61.40 10.37
C GLU A 152 -47.35 61.23 10.57
N GLU A 153 -47.96 61.16 11.77
CA GLU A 153 -47.58 61.52 13.15
C GLU A 153 -48.43 60.72 14.20
N LYS A 154 -48.00 60.69 15.47
CA LYS A 154 -48.68 60.36 16.77
C LYS A 154 -50.16 59.90 16.80
N GLY A 155 -50.44 58.98 17.73
CA GLY A 155 -51.79 58.65 18.24
C GLY A 155 -51.79 57.52 19.26
#